data_AF-A0A961B087-F1
#
_entry.id   AF-A0A961B087-F1
#
_cell.length_a   1.000
_cell.length_b   1.000
_cell.length_c   1.000
_cell.angle_alpha   90.00
_cell.angle_beta   90.00
_cell.angle_gamma   90.00
#
_symmetry.space_group_name_H-M   'P 1'
#
loop_
_entity.id
_entity.type
_entity.pdbx_description
1 polymer ?
#
loop_
_entity_poly.entity_id
_entity_poly.type
_entity_poly.pdbx_seq_one_letter_code
_entity_poly.pdbx_strand_id
1 'polypeptide(L)'
;EGGEWKSPIVKFFTDAEKAALTERLGIEEGDLVLFGCDQWRVCSEVLGRLRLEVAAMCNLLEGREEELDFLWVVDFPLLDFDPEEGKWNAVHHPFTRPKAEDIALLEDESRWGEIRAVAYDVVLNGNEIGGGSLRIHESPLQAKMFSVLGIGEEEQASNFGHILSAFQFGAPPHGGIALGFDRLVMLACGEDSIREVIAFPKNNRGVDLMTASPAEVDFKQLRELYVKSTFGEKK
;
A
#
# COMPACT_ATOMS: atom_id res chain seq x y z
N GLU A 1 -38.73 -3.06 -0.88
CA GLU A 1 -39.88 -2.91 0.06
C GLU A 1 -41.16 -3.32 -0.65
N GLY A 2 -41.87 -4.32 -0.14
CA GLY A 2 -43.10 -4.81 -0.77
C GLY A 2 -42.85 -5.50 -2.12
N GLY A 3 -41.70 -6.17 -2.26
CA GLY A 3 -41.29 -6.83 -3.51
C GLY A 3 -40.81 -5.90 -4.64
N GLU A 4 -40.83 -4.58 -4.44
CA GLU A 4 -40.41 -3.60 -5.46
C GLU A 4 -39.09 -2.88 -5.10
N TRP A 5 -38.34 -2.54 -6.15
CA TRP A 5 -37.10 -1.76 -6.08
C TRP A 5 -37.42 -0.27 -5.97
N LYS A 6 -36.89 0.40 -4.93
CA LYS A 6 -37.05 1.84 -4.72
C LYS A 6 -35.71 2.55 -4.81
N SER A 7 -35.48 3.30 -5.88
CA SER A 7 -34.31 4.18 -6.00
C SER A 7 -34.45 5.12 -7.21
N PRO A 8 -33.83 6.32 -7.19
CA PRO A 8 -33.84 7.26 -8.32
C PRO A 8 -33.31 6.68 -9.65
N ILE A 9 -32.46 5.65 -9.57
CA ILE A 9 -31.84 5.02 -10.75
C ILE A 9 -32.61 3.80 -11.28
N VAL A 10 -33.63 3.30 -10.56
CA VAL A 10 -34.39 2.10 -10.94
C VAL A 10 -35.01 2.23 -12.33
N LYS A 11 -35.43 3.44 -12.69
CA LYS A 11 -36.03 3.76 -14.01
C LYS A 11 -35.09 3.53 -15.21
N PHE A 12 -33.78 3.40 -14.96
CA PHE A 12 -32.79 3.16 -16.01
C PHE A 12 -32.49 1.67 -16.23
N PHE A 13 -32.95 0.80 -15.33
CA PHE A 13 -32.77 -0.65 -15.46
C PHE A 13 -33.97 -1.29 -16.16
N THR A 14 -33.66 -2.16 -17.11
CA THR A 14 -34.61 -3.12 -17.69
C THR A 14 -34.96 -4.21 -16.67
N ASP A 15 -36.08 -4.90 -16.87
CA ASP A 15 -36.48 -6.00 -15.97
C ASP A 15 -35.51 -7.18 -16.04
N ALA A 16 -34.86 -7.40 -17.18
CA ALA A 16 -33.80 -8.39 -17.33
C ALA A 16 -32.56 -8.04 -16.50
N GLU A 17 -32.14 -6.77 -16.48
CA GLU A 17 -31.01 -6.33 -15.66
C GLU A 17 -31.32 -6.41 -14.16
N LYS A 18 -32.55 -6.06 -13.75
CA LYS A 18 -32.99 -6.23 -12.35
C LYS A 18 -32.96 -7.70 -11.94
N ALA A 19 -33.50 -8.60 -12.78
CA ALA A 19 -33.48 -10.04 -12.51
C ALA A 19 -32.05 -10.57 -12.38
N ALA A 20 -31.16 -10.17 -13.29
CA ALA A 20 -29.74 -10.57 -13.26
C ALA A 20 -29.01 -10.05 -12.02
N LEU A 21 -29.29 -8.81 -11.59
CA LEU A 21 -28.73 -8.25 -10.35
C LEU A 21 -29.26 -8.97 -9.10
N THR A 22 -30.57 -9.24 -9.04
CA THR A 22 -31.18 -10.01 -7.94
C THR A 22 -30.53 -11.38 -7.81
N GLU A 23 -30.36 -12.11 -8.92
CA GLU A 23 -29.73 -13.43 -8.91
C GLU A 23 -28.25 -13.34 -8.50
N ARG A 24 -27.50 -12.41 -9.09
CA ARG A 24 -26.05 -12.31 -8.87
C ARG A 24 -25.68 -11.89 -7.45
N LEU A 25 -26.46 -11.00 -6.84
CA LEU A 25 -26.19 -10.49 -5.50
C LEU A 25 -26.97 -11.22 -4.40
N GLY A 26 -27.90 -12.12 -4.78
CA GLY A 26 -28.76 -12.80 -3.82
C GLY A 26 -29.65 -11.84 -3.04
N ILE A 27 -30.24 -10.85 -3.71
CA ILE A 27 -30.98 -9.76 -3.06
C ILE A 27 -32.28 -10.29 -2.44
N GLU A 28 -32.48 -10.05 -1.15
CA GLU A 28 -33.70 -10.38 -0.41
C GLU A 28 -34.50 -9.12 -0.03
N GLU A 29 -35.73 -9.32 0.45
CA GLU A 29 -36.55 -8.20 0.90
C GLU A 29 -35.95 -7.56 2.16
N GLY A 30 -35.66 -6.26 2.09
CA GLY A 30 -35.05 -5.50 3.18
C GLY A 30 -33.61 -5.08 2.87
N ASP A 31 -32.99 -5.67 1.84
CA ASP A 31 -31.63 -5.34 1.45
C ASP A 31 -31.50 -3.95 0.81
N LEU A 32 -30.31 -3.37 1.00
CA LEU A 32 -29.88 -2.14 0.36
C LEU A 32 -28.65 -2.41 -0.51
N VAL A 33 -28.77 -2.12 -1.81
CA VAL A 33 -27.64 -2.21 -2.75
C VAL A 33 -27.06 -0.82 -2.99
N LEU A 34 -25.76 -0.67 -2.75
CA LEU A 34 -25.00 0.55 -2.97
C LEU A 34 -24.11 0.39 -4.21
N PHE A 35 -24.06 1.41 -5.05
CA PHE A 35 -23.34 1.38 -6.33
C PHE A 35 -22.21 2.41 -6.34
N GLY A 36 -21.06 2.03 -6.89
CA GLY A 36 -19.99 2.92 -7.32
C GLY A 36 -19.86 2.86 -8.84
N CYS A 37 -19.74 4.02 -9.49
CA CYS A 37 -19.61 4.12 -10.94
C CYS A 37 -18.49 5.10 -11.30
N ASP A 38 -17.27 4.57 -11.40
CA ASP A 38 -16.04 5.29 -11.68
C ASP A 38 -14.98 4.28 -12.19
N GLN A 39 -13.73 4.71 -12.32
CA GLN A 39 -12.59 3.82 -12.55
C GLN A 39 -12.52 2.74 -11.45
N TRP A 40 -12.05 1.55 -11.84
CA TRP A 40 -11.95 0.38 -10.96
C TRP A 40 -11.32 0.70 -9.60
N ARG A 41 -10.20 1.43 -9.59
CA ARG A 41 -9.46 1.77 -8.36
C ARG A 41 -10.28 2.69 -7.45
N VAL A 42 -10.89 3.73 -8.01
CA VAL A 42 -11.72 4.69 -7.27
C VAL A 42 -12.93 3.97 -6.66
N CYS A 43 -13.62 3.16 -7.45
CA CYS A 43 -14.75 2.36 -6.95
C CYS A 43 -14.34 1.37 -5.86
N SER A 44 -13.22 0.66 -6.03
CA SER A 44 -12.73 -0.31 -5.06
C SER A 44 -12.36 0.35 -3.73
N GLU A 45 -11.73 1.53 -3.75
CA GLU A 45 -11.38 2.28 -2.54
C GLU A 45 -12.64 2.78 -1.82
N VAL A 46 -13.55 3.43 -2.54
CA VAL A 46 -14.77 4.00 -1.97
C VAL A 46 -15.69 2.91 -1.42
N LEU A 47 -15.98 1.87 -2.21
CA LEU A 47 -16.84 0.77 -1.78
C LEU A 47 -16.19 -0.08 -0.69
N GLY A 48 -14.87 -0.24 -0.71
CA GLY A 48 -14.12 -0.90 0.36
C GLY A 48 -14.28 -0.19 1.70
N ARG A 49 -14.14 1.15 1.73
CA ARG A 49 -14.38 1.95 2.94
C ARG A 49 -15.84 1.90 3.37
N LEU A 50 -16.77 2.08 2.44
CA LEU A 50 -18.20 2.02 2.71
C LEU A 50 -18.61 0.66 3.31
N ARG A 51 -18.02 -0.44 2.84
CA ARG A 51 -18.23 -1.78 3.40
C ARG A 51 -17.83 -1.84 4.88
N LEU A 52 -16.69 -1.26 5.25
CA LEU A 52 -16.21 -1.23 6.64
C LEU A 52 -17.13 -0.36 7.52
N GLU A 53 -17.54 0.81 7.03
CA GLU A 53 -18.47 1.69 7.74
C GLU A 53 -19.83 1.04 7.96
N VAL A 54 -20.39 0.37 6.96
CA VAL A 54 -21.65 -0.39 7.09
C VAL A 54 -21.50 -1.52 8.09
N ALA A 55 -20.37 -2.24 8.07
CA ALA A 55 -20.12 -3.31 9.04
C ALA A 55 -20.06 -2.78 10.48
N ALA A 56 -19.48 -1.59 10.69
CA ALA A 56 -19.47 -0.92 11.99
C ALA A 56 -20.87 -0.44 12.41
N MET A 57 -21.62 0.23 11.53
CA MET A 57 -22.98 0.71 11.83
C MET A 57 -23.96 -0.42 12.17
N CYS A 58 -23.78 -1.59 11.55
CA CYS A 58 -24.60 -2.77 11.77
C CYS A 58 -24.05 -3.70 12.86
N ASN A 59 -22.95 -3.32 13.55
CA ASN A 59 -22.28 -4.14 14.57
C ASN A 59 -21.96 -5.58 14.10
N LEU A 60 -21.58 -5.77 12.83
CA LEU A 60 -21.39 -7.12 12.24
C LEU A 60 -20.20 -7.90 12.82
N LEU A 61 -19.34 -7.22 13.58
CA LEU A 61 -18.15 -7.80 14.20
C LEU A 61 -18.29 -7.96 15.73
N GLU A 62 -19.44 -7.61 16.31
CA GLU A 62 -19.68 -7.73 17.75
C GLU A 62 -19.57 -9.20 18.20
N GLY A 63 -18.77 -9.45 19.24
CA GLY A 63 -18.50 -10.79 19.77
C GLY A 63 -17.40 -11.57 19.04
N ARG A 64 -16.70 -10.93 18.08
CA ARG A 64 -15.59 -11.52 17.31
C ARG A 64 -14.25 -10.86 17.62
N GLU A 65 -14.13 -10.18 18.75
CA GLU A 65 -12.95 -9.38 19.12
C GLU A 65 -11.68 -10.24 19.29
N GLU A 66 -11.85 -11.49 19.72
CA GLU A 66 -10.78 -12.46 19.94
C GLU A 66 -10.44 -13.29 18.68
N GLU A 67 -11.20 -13.12 17.59
CA GLU A 67 -10.94 -13.85 16.35
C GLU A 67 -9.75 -13.26 15.60
N LEU A 68 -8.85 -14.14 15.15
CA LEU A 68 -7.68 -13.76 14.36
C LEU A 68 -7.78 -14.37 12.96
N ASP A 69 -8.13 -13.53 11.99
CA ASP A 69 -8.23 -13.89 10.58
C ASP A 69 -6.96 -13.41 9.84
N PHE A 70 -6.08 -14.37 9.57
CA PHE A 70 -4.83 -14.14 8.84
C PHE A 70 -4.99 -14.52 7.38
N LEU A 71 -4.53 -13.63 6.50
CA LEU A 71 -4.45 -13.91 5.07
C LEU A 71 -3.16 -13.35 4.47
N TRP A 72 -2.75 -13.99 3.37
CA TRP A 72 -1.70 -13.50 2.51
C TRP A 72 -2.32 -12.84 1.28
N VAL A 73 -1.93 -11.61 1.01
CA VAL A 73 -2.17 -10.99 -0.29
C VAL A 73 -0.92 -11.20 -1.13
N VAL A 74 -1.09 -11.74 -2.33
CA VAL A 74 0.00 -12.07 -3.27
C VAL A 74 -0.37 -11.57 -4.66
N ASP A 75 0.55 -11.71 -5.61
CA ASP A 75 0.32 -11.37 -7.03
C ASP A 75 0.03 -9.88 -7.25
N PHE A 76 0.65 -9.04 -6.42
CA PHE A 76 0.62 -7.60 -6.59
C PHE A 76 1.17 -7.19 -7.97
N PRO A 77 0.65 -6.09 -8.56
CA PRO A 77 1.31 -5.47 -9.69
C PRO A 77 2.73 -5.05 -9.31
N LEU A 78 3.66 -5.17 -10.25
CA LEU A 78 5.05 -4.71 -10.08
C LEU A 78 5.13 -3.19 -10.19
N LEU A 79 4.33 -2.62 -11.09
CA LEU A 79 4.35 -1.23 -11.51
C LEU A 79 2.94 -0.64 -11.41
N ASP A 80 2.85 0.60 -10.99
CA ASP A 80 1.61 1.40 -10.98
C ASP A 80 1.86 2.69 -11.75
N PHE A 81 0.98 3.03 -12.68
CA PHE A 81 1.12 4.24 -13.49
C PHE A 81 0.53 5.42 -12.74
N ASP A 82 1.34 6.45 -12.54
CA ASP A 82 0.90 7.72 -11.98
C ASP A 82 0.50 8.68 -13.13
N PRO A 83 -0.80 8.98 -13.31
CA PRO A 83 -1.25 9.88 -14.36
C PRO A 83 -0.90 11.36 -14.11
N GLU A 84 -0.61 11.76 -12.86
CA GLU A 84 -0.21 13.13 -12.52
C GLU A 84 1.27 13.35 -12.84
N GLU A 85 2.12 12.37 -12.51
CA GLU A 85 3.55 12.42 -12.81
C GLU A 85 3.88 11.96 -14.24
N GLY A 86 2.97 11.23 -14.89
CA GLY A 86 3.16 10.68 -16.23
C GLY A 86 4.25 9.60 -16.30
N LYS A 87 4.44 8.83 -15.22
CA LYS A 87 5.47 7.78 -15.14
C LYS A 87 4.99 6.56 -14.36
N TRP A 88 5.73 5.47 -14.50
CA TRP A 88 5.52 4.25 -13.74
C TRP A 88 6.32 4.28 -12.44
N ASN A 89 5.64 3.93 -11.34
CA ASN A 89 6.21 3.82 -10.01
C ASN A 89 6.22 2.35 -9.57
N ALA A 90 7.20 1.98 -8.74
CA ALA A 90 7.23 0.66 -8.15
C ALA A 90 6.14 0.55 -7.06
N VAL A 91 5.36 -0.53 -7.07
CA VAL A 91 4.30 -0.75 -6.07
C VAL A 91 4.88 -1.06 -4.68
N HIS A 92 5.98 -1.80 -4.65
CA HIS A 92 6.69 -2.16 -3.43
C HIS A 92 8.05 -1.45 -3.39
N HIS A 93 9.14 -2.20 -3.56
CA HIS A 93 10.49 -1.66 -3.67
C HIS A 93 11.00 -1.78 -5.11
N PRO A 94 11.80 -0.84 -5.64
CA PRO A 94 12.48 -0.97 -6.94
C PRO A 94 13.37 -2.22 -7.16
N PHE A 95 13.66 -2.99 -6.12
CA PHE A 95 14.43 -4.25 -6.19
C PHE A 95 13.51 -5.48 -6.24
N THR A 96 12.19 -5.28 -6.29
CA THR A 96 11.21 -6.36 -6.29
C THR A 96 11.29 -7.14 -7.58
N ARG A 97 11.35 -8.47 -7.48
CA ARG A 97 11.44 -9.33 -8.64
C ARG A 97 10.07 -9.46 -9.34
N PRO A 98 9.98 -9.30 -10.67
CA PRO A 98 8.83 -9.78 -11.44
C PRO A 98 8.66 -11.31 -11.33
N LYS A 99 7.43 -11.79 -11.51
CA LYS A 99 7.18 -13.22 -11.76
C LYS A 99 7.91 -13.66 -13.03
N ALA A 100 8.43 -14.88 -13.03
CA ALA A 100 9.28 -15.38 -14.12
C ALA A 100 8.56 -15.37 -15.47
N GLU A 101 7.27 -15.72 -15.46
CA GLU A 101 6.40 -15.72 -16.65
C GLU A 101 6.11 -14.31 -17.21
N ASP A 102 6.24 -13.26 -16.39
CA ASP A 102 5.89 -11.89 -16.76
C ASP A 102 7.13 -11.05 -17.15
N ILE A 103 8.36 -11.58 -16.98
CA ILE A 103 9.62 -10.84 -17.26
C ILE A 103 9.66 -10.31 -18.70
N ALA A 104 9.19 -11.09 -19.67
CA ALA A 104 9.22 -10.71 -21.08
C ALA A 104 8.35 -9.47 -21.39
N LEU A 105 7.37 -9.16 -20.53
CA LEU A 105 6.50 -7.99 -20.66
C LEU A 105 7.23 -6.67 -20.38
N LEU A 106 8.40 -6.70 -19.72
CA LEU A 106 9.22 -5.50 -19.50
C LEU A 106 9.70 -4.87 -20.82
N GLU A 107 9.64 -5.60 -21.93
CA GLU A 107 9.99 -5.09 -23.27
C GLU A 107 8.86 -4.32 -23.95
N ASP A 108 7.64 -4.38 -23.44
CA ASP A 108 6.46 -3.72 -24.01
C ASP A 108 5.78 -2.81 -22.98
N GLU A 109 6.04 -1.50 -23.08
CA GLU A 109 5.50 -0.48 -22.18
C GLU A 109 3.97 -0.50 -22.08
N SER A 110 3.28 -0.88 -23.16
CA SER A 110 1.81 -0.96 -23.15
C SER A 110 1.26 -2.05 -22.22
N ARG A 111 2.13 -2.96 -21.76
CA ARG A 111 1.81 -4.13 -20.96
C ARG A 111 2.44 -4.12 -19.57
N TRP A 112 3.15 -3.04 -19.20
CA TRP A 112 3.82 -2.96 -17.89
C TRP A 112 2.85 -3.09 -16.70
N GLY A 113 1.60 -2.64 -16.85
CA GLY A 113 0.57 -2.81 -15.82
C GLY A 113 0.09 -4.25 -15.61
N GLU A 114 0.43 -5.18 -16.51
CA GLU A 114 0.10 -6.62 -16.38
C GLU A 114 1.17 -7.38 -15.57
N ILE A 115 2.34 -6.78 -15.33
CA ILE A 115 3.48 -7.47 -14.72
C ILE A 115 3.22 -7.67 -13.24
N ARG A 116 3.24 -8.93 -12.78
CA ARG A 116 3.10 -9.24 -11.36
C ARG A 116 4.46 -9.33 -10.68
N ALA A 117 4.49 -8.88 -9.44
CA ALA A 117 5.62 -9.02 -8.54
C ALA A 117 5.58 -10.36 -7.81
N VAL A 118 6.76 -10.89 -7.47
CA VAL A 118 6.91 -11.90 -6.41
C VAL A 118 6.96 -11.17 -5.05
N ALA A 119 5.86 -10.50 -4.73
CA ALA A 119 5.64 -9.75 -3.50
C ALA A 119 4.44 -10.31 -2.74
N TYR A 120 4.43 -10.07 -1.44
CA TYR A 120 3.45 -10.64 -0.53
C TYR A 120 3.29 -9.77 0.71
N ASP A 121 2.05 -9.61 1.14
CA ASP A 121 1.68 -8.93 2.39
C ASP A 121 0.93 -9.89 3.31
N VAL A 122 1.19 -9.78 4.61
CA VAL A 122 0.44 -10.46 5.66
C VAL A 122 -0.56 -9.47 6.23
N VAL A 123 -1.82 -9.87 6.23
CA VAL A 123 -2.92 -9.08 6.77
C VAL A 123 -3.56 -9.86 7.93
N LEU A 124 -3.84 -9.15 9.02
CA LEU A 124 -4.58 -9.64 10.18
C LEU A 124 -5.80 -8.75 10.41
N ASN A 125 -7.00 -9.31 10.35
CA ASN A 125 -8.26 -8.59 10.60
C ASN A 125 -8.37 -7.26 9.81
N GLY A 126 -7.92 -7.27 8.55
CA GLY A 126 -7.94 -6.08 7.68
C GLY A 126 -6.78 -5.10 7.90
N ASN A 127 -5.86 -5.37 8.82
CA ASN A 127 -4.65 -4.59 9.04
C ASN A 127 -3.44 -5.25 8.38
N GLU A 128 -2.72 -4.52 7.54
CA GLU A 128 -1.40 -4.96 7.06
C GLU A 128 -0.43 -5.01 8.25
N ILE A 129 0.08 -6.20 8.58
CA ILE A 129 1.05 -6.40 9.68
C ILE A 129 2.48 -6.59 9.18
N GLY A 130 2.67 -6.72 7.87
CA GLY A 130 3.97 -6.73 7.25
C GLY A 130 3.92 -7.16 5.80
N GLY A 131 5.05 -6.99 5.12
CA GLY A 131 5.17 -7.20 3.69
C GLY A 131 6.58 -7.52 3.27
N GLY A 132 6.71 -8.11 2.10
CA GLY A 132 7.98 -8.64 1.61
C GLY A 132 7.97 -8.93 0.12
N SER A 133 9.16 -9.25 -0.38
CA SER A 133 9.30 -9.67 -1.78
C SER A 133 10.56 -10.50 -1.98
N LEU A 134 10.57 -11.30 -3.05
CA LEU A 134 11.82 -11.72 -3.64
C LEU A 134 12.50 -10.54 -4.32
N ARG A 135 13.83 -10.53 -4.27
CA ARG A 135 14.65 -9.47 -4.82
C ARG A 135 15.27 -9.88 -6.14
N ILE A 136 15.45 -8.90 -7.02
CA ILE A 136 16.28 -9.04 -8.20
C ILE A 136 17.73 -9.17 -7.72
N HIS A 137 18.46 -10.15 -8.27
CA HIS A 137 19.86 -10.40 -7.94
C HIS A 137 20.76 -10.38 -9.20
N GLU A 138 20.16 -10.28 -10.39
CA GLU A 138 20.84 -10.17 -11.67
C GLU A 138 20.98 -8.70 -12.06
N SER A 139 22.23 -8.24 -12.19
CA SER A 139 22.55 -6.84 -12.57
C SER A 139 21.81 -6.37 -13.85
N PRO A 140 21.71 -7.15 -14.94
CA PRO A 140 20.98 -6.72 -16.14
C PRO A 140 19.48 -6.52 -15.92
N LEU A 141 18.84 -7.40 -15.13
CA LEU A 141 17.41 -7.30 -14.83
C LEU A 141 17.14 -6.08 -13.93
N GLN A 142 18.03 -5.80 -12.96
CA GLN A 142 17.88 -4.63 -12.10
C GLN A 142 18.05 -3.32 -12.88
N ALA A 143 19.04 -3.27 -13.78
CA ALA A 143 19.24 -2.10 -14.65
C ALA A 143 18.02 -1.86 -15.54
N LYS A 144 17.44 -2.92 -16.14
CA LYS A 144 16.19 -2.83 -16.91
C LYS A 144 15.05 -2.30 -16.05
N MET A 145 14.89 -2.82 -14.82
CA MET A 145 13.86 -2.36 -13.88
C MET A 145 14.00 -0.86 -13.55
N PHE A 146 15.22 -0.37 -13.34
CA PHE A 146 15.47 1.04 -13.13
C PHE A 146 15.15 1.90 -14.36
N SER A 147 15.49 1.44 -15.56
CA SER A 147 15.11 2.14 -16.80
C SER A 147 13.59 2.24 -16.96
N VAL A 148 12.85 1.19 -16.62
CA VAL A 148 11.37 1.18 -16.62
C VAL A 148 10.79 2.20 -15.63
N LEU A 149 11.46 2.41 -14.49
CA LEU A 149 11.11 3.44 -13.49
C LEU A 149 11.60 4.86 -13.88
N GLY A 150 12.15 5.04 -15.08
CA GLY A 150 12.63 6.33 -15.57
C GLY A 150 13.98 6.77 -14.99
N ILE A 151 14.72 5.87 -14.33
CA ILE A 151 16.03 6.17 -13.74
C ILE A 151 17.11 5.95 -14.81
N GLY A 152 17.74 7.03 -15.26
CA GLY A 152 18.77 7.00 -16.30
C GLY A 152 20.09 6.38 -15.84
N GLU A 153 20.96 6.00 -16.79
CA GLU A 153 22.22 5.30 -16.51
C GLU A 153 23.17 6.05 -15.55
N GLU A 154 23.29 7.37 -15.71
CA GLU A 154 24.12 8.20 -14.82
C GLU A 154 23.59 8.19 -13.37
N GLU A 155 22.28 8.27 -13.20
CA GLU A 155 21.62 8.22 -11.89
C GLU A 155 21.74 6.83 -11.27
N GLN A 156 21.58 5.77 -12.08
CA GLN A 156 21.82 4.40 -11.65
C GLN A 156 23.25 4.23 -11.12
N ALA A 157 24.25 4.77 -11.82
CA ALA A 157 25.65 4.67 -11.42
C ALA A 157 25.94 5.44 -10.12
N SER A 158 25.39 6.65 -9.98
CA SER A 158 25.60 7.48 -8.78
C SER A 158 24.88 6.94 -7.55
N ASN A 159 23.59 6.61 -7.67
CA ASN A 159 22.72 6.27 -6.53
C ASN A 159 22.75 4.77 -6.20
N PHE A 160 22.91 3.91 -7.21
CA PHE A 160 22.79 2.45 -7.09
C PHE A 160 24.02 1.68 -7.59
N GLY A 161 25.11 2.36 -7.97
CA GLY A 161 26.31 1.71 -8.49
C GLY A 161 26.89 0.66 -7.54
N HIS A 162 26.90 0.97 -6.24
CA HIS A 162 27.40 0.06 -5.20
C HIS A 162 26.63 -1.28 -5.18
N ILE A 163 25.30 -1.27 -5.30
CA ILE A 163 24.49 -2.49 -5.27
C ILE A 163 24.55 -3.24 -6.60
N LEU A 164 24.54 -2.52 -7.72
CA LEU A 164 24.68 -3.12 -9.05
C LEU A 164 26.04 -3.82 -9.21
N SER A 165 27.12 -3.22 -8.70
CA SER A 165 28.43 -3.88 -8.63
C SER A 165 28.42 -5.10 -7.71
N ALA A 166 27.77 -5.03 -6.54
CA ALA A 166 27.69 -6.17 -5.62
C ALA A 166 27.01 -7.39 -6.27
N PHE A 167 25.98 -7.19 -7.10
CA PHE A 167 25.30 -8.27 -7.82
C PHE A 167 26.22 -9.03 -8.79
N GLN A 168 27.24 -8.37 -9.35
CA GLN A 168 28.20 -8.99 -10.26
C GLN A 168 29.14 -9.99 -9.56
N PHE A 169 29.29 -9.91 -8.23
CA PHE A 169 30.12 -10.83 -7.45
C PHE A 169 29.38 -12.08 -6.97
N GLY A 170 28.23 -12.41 -7.58
CA GLY A 170 27.48 -13.63 -7.28
C GLY A 170 26.48 -13.47 -6.15
N ALA A 171 25.69 -12.40 -6.17
CA ALA A 171 24.58 -12.26 -5.23
C ALA A 171 23.59 -13.43 -5.39
N PRO A 172 23.27 -14.18 -4.32
CA PRO A 172 22.36 -15.31 -4.41
C PRO A 172 20.91 -14.83 -4.61
N PRO A 173 20.01 -15.69 -5.10
CA PRO A 173 18.58 -15.46 -4.98
C PRO A 173 18.22 -15.21 -3.51
N HIS A 174 17.58 -14.07 -3.24
CA HIS A 174 17.24 -13.65 -1.88
C HIS A 174 15.89 -12.98 -1.84
N GLY A 175 15.29 -12.97 -0.65
CA GLY A 175 14.02 -12.34 -0.36
C GLY A 175 13.96 -12.00 1.11
N GLY A 176 12.97 -11.20 1.48
CA GLY A 176 12.79 -10.83 2.87
C GLY A 176 11.40 -10.32 3.13
N ILE A 177 11.09 -10.24 4.42
CA ILE A 177 9.83 -9.71 4.94
C ILE A 177 10.16 -8.76 6.09
N ALA A 178 9.39 -7.69 6.21
CA ALA A 178 9.43 -6.79 7.35
C ALA A 178 8.05 -6.79 8.01
N LEU A 179 8.03 -6.98 9.33
CA LEU A 179 6.81 -6.92 10.12
C LEU A 179 6.75 -5.59 10.87
N GLY A 180 5.57 -4.97 10.87
CA GLY A 180 5.28 -3.81 11.69
C GLY A 180 5.15 -4.22 13.15
N PHE A 181 6.27 -4.31 13.87
CA PHE A 181 6.30 -4.82 15.24
C PHE A 181 5.36 -4.04 16.17
N ASP A 182 5.37 -2.70 16.11
CA ASP A 182 4.48 -1.87 16.94
C ASP A 182 3.00 -2.15 16.63
N ARG A 183 2.65 -2.36 15.36
CA ARG A 183 1.29 -2.70 14.95
C ARG A 183 0.89 -4.09 15.42
N LEU A 184 1.81 -5.06 15.36
CA LEU A 184 1.57 -6.40 15.89
C LEU A 184 1.29 -6.37 17.40
N VAL A 185 2.09 -5.62 18.16
CA VAL A 185 1.89 -5.47 19.61
C VAL A 185 0.61 -4.70 19.92
N MET A 186 0.31 -3.63 19.17
CA MET A 186 -0.96 -2.88 19.28
C MET A 186 -2.17 -3.81 19.12
N LEU A 187 -2.19 -4.62 18.05
CA LEU A 187 -3.27 -5.59 17.82
C LEU A 187 -3.33 -6.66 18.91
N ALA A 188 -2.18 -7.17 19.37
CA ALA A 188 -2.12 -8.17 20.44
C ALA A 188 -2.57 -7.64 21.81
N CYS A 189 -2.42 -6.34 22.05
CA CYS A 189 -2.90 -5.67 23.26
C CYS A 189 -4.35 -5.17 23.15
N GLY A 190 -4.97 -5.25 21.97
CA GLY A 190 -6.33 -4.73 21.74
C GLY A 190 -6.39 -3.19 21.78
N GLU A 191 -5.30 -2.51 21.41
CA GLU A 191 -5.21 -1.05 21.44
C GLU A 191 -5.56 -0.43 20.08
N ASP A 192 -6.14 0.77 20.09
CA ASP A 192 -6.52 1.50 18.86
C ASP A 192 -5.35 2.28 18.24
N SER A 193 -4.23 2.42 18.97
CA SER A 193 -3.09 3.22 18.53
C SER A 193 -1.76 2.59 18.91
N ILE A 194 -0.81 2.60 17.96
CA ILE A 194 0.58 2.19 18.22
C ILE A 194 1.24 3.04 19.33
N ARG A 195 0.67 4.21 19.65
CA ARG A 195 1.17 5.07 20.74
C ARG A 195 1.04 4.41 22.10
N GLU A 196 0.04 3.57 22.30
CA GLU A 196 -0.23 2.91 23.58
C GLU A 196 0.79 1.78 23.85
N VAL A 197 1.50 1.33 22.83
CA VAL A 197 2.53 0.27 22.93
C VAL A 197 3.96 0.79 22.80
N ILE A 198 4.13 2.11 22.69
CA ILE A 198 5.43 2.78 22.65
C ILE A 198 5.61 3.59 23.93
N ALA A 199 6.68 3.34 24.69
CA ALA A 199 6.89 3.99 25.98
C ALA A 199 6.94 5.54 25.93
N PHE A 200 7.52 6.12 24.88
CA PHE A 200 7.66 7.57 24.69
C PHE A 200 7.28 7.98 23.25
N PRO A 201 5.97 7.97 22.92
CA PRO A 201 5.50 8.16 21.56
C PRO A 201 5.65 9.63 21.12
N LYS A 202 5.56 9.86 19.81
CA LYS A 202 5.54 11.21 19.22
C LYS A 202 4.13 11.58 18.77
N ASN A 203 3.81 12.87 18.77
CA ASN A 203 2.55 13.36 18.21
C ASN A 203 2.57 13.36 16.66
N ASN A 204 1.47 13.77 16.02
CA ASN A 204 1.35 13.79 14.54
C ASN A 204 2.33 14.76 13.86
N ARG A 205 3.02 15.63 14.62
CA ARG A 205 4.04 16.56 14.13
C ARG A 205 5.47 16.04 14.38
N GLY A 206 5.62 14.80 14.84
CA GLY A 206 6.93 14.21 15.19
C GLY A 206 7.53 14.77 16.48
N VAL A 207 6.75 15.48 17.29
CA VAL A 207 7.23 16.12 18.53
C VAL A 207 7.08 15.17 19.72
N ASP A 208 8.14 15.09 20.52
CA ASP A 208 8.13 14.53 21.86
C ASP A 208 7.67 15.59 22.86
N LEU A 209 6.47 15.42 23.41
CA LEU A 209 5.92 16.35 24.38
C LEU A 209 6.57 16.24 25.76
N MET A 210 7.10 15.08 26.12
CA MET A 210 7.74 14.85 27.43
C MET A 210 9.08 15.57 27.51
N THR A 211 9.87 15.50 26.44
CA THR A 211 11.22 16.10 26.41
C THR A 211 11.27 17.43 25.67
N ALA A 212 10.15 17.92 25.14
CA ALA A 212 10.07 19.09 24.26
C ALA A 212 11.07 19.00 23.08
N SER A 213 11.06 17.88 22.36
CA SER A 213 11.96 17.59 21.22
C SER A 213 11.20 17.55 19.89
N PRO A 214 11.74 18.06 18.77
CA PRO A 214 13.07 18.68 18.63
C PRO A 214 13.16 20.05 19.30
N ALA A 215 14.38 20.46 19.62
CA ALA A 215 14.72 21.76 20.23
C ALA A 215 15.82 22.47 19.44
N GLU A 216 16.07 23.74 19.76
CA GLU A 216 17.17 24.51 19.16
C GLU A 216 18.54 23.90 19.52
N VAL A 217 19.48 23.99 18.57
CA VAL A 217 20.84 23.44 18.68
C VAL A 217 21.84 24.59 18.86
N ASP A 218 22.86 24.39 19.70
CA ASP A 218 23.90 25.42 19.90
C ASP A 218 24.66 25.69 18.59
N PHE A 219 24.92 26.97 18.33
CA PHE A 219 25.66 27.44 17.17
C PHE A 219 27.05 26.79 17.06
N LYS A 220 27.71 26.48 18.18
CA LYS A 220 29.01 25.78 18.16
C LYS A 220 28.90 24.40 17.52
N GLN A 221 27.88 23.63 17.87
CA GLN A 221 27.65 22.29 17.30
C GLN A 221 27.34 22.36 15.81
N LEU A 222 26.52 23.34 15.39
CA LEU A 222 26.23 23.57 13.97
C LEU A 222 27.51 23.91 13.19
N ARG A 223 28.37 24.75 13.75
CA ARG A 223 29.65 25.13 13.15
C ARG A 223 30.62 23.95 13.03
N GLU A 224 30.70 23.09 14.05
CA GLU A 224 31.54 21.88 14.02
C GLU A 224 31.12 20.92 12.90
N LEU A 225 29.82 20.84 12.62
CA LEU A 225 29.25 20.03 11.54
C LEU A 225 29.24 20.75 10.18
N TYR A 226 29.71 22.00 10.11
CA TYR A 226 29.68 22.85 8.91
C TYR A 226 28.28 23.04 8.32
N VAL A 227 27.25 23.06 9.18
CA VAL A 227 25.85 23.31 8.78
C VAL A 227 25.34 24.63 9.37
N LYS A 228 24.28 25.19 8.77
CA LYS A 228 23.63 26.40 9.24
C LYS A 228 22.12 26.21 9.23
N SER A 229 21.46 26.57 10.33
CA SER A 229 19.99 26.60 10.36
C SER A 229 19.47 27.69 9.43
N THR A 230 18.50 27.33 8.59
CA THR A 230 17.71 28.26 7.77
C THR A 230 16.35 28.57 8.40
N PHE A 231 16.07 28.03 9.59
CA PHE A 231 14.83 28.28 10.30
C PHE A 231 14.72 29.76 10.66
N GLY A 232 13.64 30.40 10.22
CA GLY A 232 13.25 31.72 10.66
C GLY A 232 11.90 31.63 11.37
N GLU A 233 11.79 32.20 12.56
CA GLU A 233 10.49 32.34 13.22
C GLU A 233 9.52 33.06 12.27
N LYS A 234 8.40 32.41 11.94
CA LYS A 234 7.29 33.10 11.29
C LYS A 234 6.73 34.10 12.31
N LYS A 235 6.90 35.39 12.03
CA LYS A 235 6.25 36.48 12.77
C LYS A 235 4.73 36.35 12.73
#